data_AF-A0A1L9GXN5-F1
#
_entry.id   AF-A0A1L9GXN5-F1
#
_cell.length_a   1.000
_cell.length_b   1.000
_cell.length_c   1.000
_cell.angle_alpha   90.00
_cell.angle_beta   90.00
_cell.angle_gamma   90.00
#
_symmetry.space_group_name_H-M   'P 1'
#
loop_
_entity.id
_entity.type
_entity.pdbx_description
1 polymer ?
#
loop_
_entity_poly.entity_id
_entity_poly.type
_entity_poly.pdbx_seq_one_letter_code
_entity_poly.pdbx_strand_id
1 'polypeptide(L)'
;MANFKSNQAFVLLYAVLVASVVLAIGFSLANIITKQIILSSLGQSSRVAYYAADGGRDCGLFWSKFTEIITYGDSLFGDSGAPPVRCGLENFGAVTNITNLSPAETKLLNLYGIDLISYNYQVYSLPAINFDGEACSKVTVFSFGDDNSQSPNYRRIVLSRGFSTGCNSQATNRMVSRTVISTDTW
;
A
#
# COMPACT_ATOMS: atom_id res chain seq x y z
N MET A 1 58.40 33.86 35.52
CA MET A 1 57.24 34.72 35.18
C MET A 1 57.27 34.95 33.68
N ALA A 2 56.47 34.22 32.92
CA ALA A 2 56.49 34.30 31.45
C ALA A 2 55.77 35.59 31.00
N ASN A 3 56.50 36.45 30.28
CA ASN A 3 56.03 37.73 29.78
C ASN A 3 55.20 37.47 28.50
N PHE A 4 53.88 37.43 28.61
CA PHE A 4 53.00 37.23 27.46
C PHE A 4 52.91 38.53 26.65
N LYS A 5 53.48 38.50 25.45
CA LYS A 5 53.40 39.59 24.47
C LYS A 5 51.92 39.76 24.06
N SER A 6 51.35 40.92 24.35
CA SER A 6 49.94 41.33 24.19
C SER A 6 49.24 40.88 22.88
N ASN A 7 50.00 40.71 21.79
CA ASN A 7 49.45 40.38 20.46
C ASN A 7 49.00 38.91 20.29
N GLN A 8 49.32 38.00 21.22
CA GLN A 8 48.95 36.58 21.12
C GLN A 8 47.55 36.26 21.68
N ALA A 9 46.99 37.09 22.56
CA ALA A 9 45.67 36.86 23.17
C ALA A 9 44.51 37.06 22.19
N PHE A 10 44.67 37.96 21.21
CA PHE A 10 43.65 38.24 20.19
C PHE A 10 43.45 37.05 19.22
N VAL A 11 44.55 36.35 18.90
CA VAL A 11 44.52 35.18 18.01
C VAL A 11 43.70 34.04 18.64
N LEU A 12 43.78 33.86 19.96
CA LEU A 12 43.04 32.82 20.67
C LEU A 12 41.53 33.09 20.67
N LEU A 13 41.11 34.34 20.89
CA LEU A 13 39.70 34.73 20.80
C LEU A 13 39.15 34.58 19.37
N TYR A 14 39.95 34.95 18.36
CA TYR A 14 39.57 34.77 16.96
C TYR A 14 39.41 33.30 16.58
N ALA A 15 40.32 32.44 17.03
CA ALA A 15 40.25 30.99 16.79
C ALA A 15 38.96 30.38 17.38
N VAL A 16 38.57 30.77 18.60
CA VAL A 16 37.32 30.29 19.24
C VAL A 16 36.07 30.80 18.51
N LEU A 17 36.10 32.03 18.01
CA LEU A 17 34.99 32.59 17.21
C LEU A 17 34.82 31.82 15.90
N VAL A 18 35.90 31.57 15.16
CA VAL A 18 35.84 30.78 13.93
C VAL A 18 35.38 29.35 14.23
N ALA A 19 35.91 28.72 15.28
CA ALA A 19 35.51 27.38 15.68
C ALA A 19 34.01 27.27 16.02
N SER A 20 33.43 28.26 16.70
CA SER A 20 31.99 28.25 17.03
C SER A 20 31.10 28.36 15.79
N VAL A 21 31.50 29.18 14.81
CA VAL A 21 30.79 29.30 13.52
C VAL A 21 30.84 27.99 12.75
N VAL A 22 32.03 27.38 12.63
CA VAL A 22 32.18 26.09 11.94
C VAL A 22 31.37 24.99 12.64
N LEU A 23 31.36 24.95 13.97
CA LEU A 23 30.60 23.98 14.74
C LEU A 23 29.08 24.17 14.58
N ALA A 24 28.60 25.42 14.56
CA ALA A 24 27.19 25.73 14.33
C ALA A 24 26.71 25.26 12.94
N ILE A 25 27.53 25.45 11.90
CA ILE A 25 27.24 24.96 10.54
C ILE A 25 27.23 23.43 10.53
N GLY A 26 28.22 22.79 11.17
CA GLY A 26 28.30 21.34 11.28
C GLY A 26 27.08 20.73 11.96
N PHE A 27 26.58 21.34 13.04
CA PHE A 27 25.39 20.89 13.75
C PHE A 27 24.11 21.03 12.90
N SER A 28 23.99 22.13 12.15
CA SER A 28 22.90 22.34 11.21
C SER A 28 22.87 21.26 10.11
N LEU A 29 24.03 20.98 9.51
CA LEU A 29 24.17 19.94 8.47
C LEU A 29 23.86 18.54 9.02
N ALA A 30 24.34 18.21 10.21
CA ALA A 30 24.05 16.92 10.85
C ALA A 30 22.53 16.69 10.99
N ASN A 31 21.78 17.71 11.38
CA ASN A 31 20.32 17.63 11.53
C ASN A 31 19.59 17.50 10.18
N ILE A 32 20.13 18.07 9.11
CA ILE A 32 19.58 17.90 7.77
C ILE A 32 19.82 16.46 7.28
N ILE A 33 21.03 15.94 7.45
CA ILE A 33 21.41 14.59 7.01
C ILE A 33 20.57 13.53 7.71
N THR A 34 20.37 13.63 9.03
CA THR A 34 19.53 12.65 9.77
C THR A 34 18.10 12.60 9.23
N LYS A 35 17.51 13.75 8.93
CA LYS A 35 16.17 13.83 8.31
C LYS A 35 16.17 13.23 6.91
N GLN A 36 17.20 13.49 6.10
CA GLN A 36 17.32 12.93 4.76
C GLN A 36 17.44 11.40 4.77
N ILE A 37 18.16 10.82 5.72
CA ILE A 37 18.28 9.36 5.86
C ILE A 37 16.91 8.74 6.17
N ILE A 38 16.15 9.33 7.10
CA ILE A 38 14.80 8.85 7.44
C ILE A 38 13.85 8.99 6.24
N LEU A 39 13.93 10.10 5.51
CA LEU A 39 13.09 10.32 4.34
C LEU A 39 13.44 9.34 3.21
N SER A 40 14.72 9.00 3.07
CA SER A 40 15.20 8.03 2.08
C SER A 40 14.69 6.62 2.38
N SER A 41 14.70 6.19 3.65
CA SER A 41 14.18 4.88 4.03
C SER A 41 12.66 4.79 3.83
N LEU A 42 11.92 5.85 4.16
CA LEU A 42 10.48 5.94 3.85
C LEU A 42 10.20 5.90 2.35
N GLY A 43 11.03 6.53 1.53
CA GLY A 43 10.95 6.47 0.07
C GLY A 43 11.08 5.04 -0.46
N GLN A 44 12.01 4.25 0.09
CA GLN A 44 12.17 2.84 -0.27
C GLN A 44 10.94 2.00 0.14
N SER A 45 10.50 2.09 1.40
CA SER A 45 9.30 1.39 1.89
C SER A 45 8.06 1.75 1.08
N SER A 46 7.96 3.01 0.66
CA SER A 46 6.87 3.47 -0.20
C SER A 46 6.86 2.71 -1.52
N ARG A 47 8.01 2.64 -2.23
CA ARG A 47 8.12 1.92 -3.51
C ARG A 47 7.66 0.48 -3.40
N VAL A 48 8.05 -0.21 -2.34
CA VAL A 48 7.63 -1.60 -2.08
C VAL A 48 6.10 -1.69 -1.93
N ALA A 49 5.48 -0.79 -1.15
CA ALA A 49 4.03 -0.73 -1.01
C ALA A 49 3.31 -0.40 -2.33
N TYR A 50 3.89 0.45 -3.18
CA TYR A 50 3.39 0.75 -4.53
C TYR A 50 3.36 -0.50 -5.40
N TYR A 51 4.50 -1.18 -5.51
CA TYR A 51 4.60 -2.40 -6.33
C TYR A 51 3.64 -3.49 -5.85
N ALA A 52 3.51 -3.70 -4.53
CA ALA A 52 2.57 -4.66 -3.98
C ALA A 52 1.11 -4.26 -4.29
N ALA A 53 0.76 -2.97 -4.21
CA ALA A 53 -0.58 -2.49 -4.52
C ALA A 53 -0.91 -2.68 -6.00
N ASP A 54 -0.02 -2.28 -6.91
CA ASP A 54 -0.24 -2.41 -8.34
C ASP A 54 -0.26 -3.87 -8.79
N GLY A 55 0.65 -4.71 -8.27
CA GLY A 55 0.65 -6.15 -8.57
C GLY A 55 -0.62 -6.87 -8.09
N GLY A 56 -1.13 -6.50 -6.90
CA GLY A 56 -2.41 -7.03 -6.42
C GLY A 56 -3.60 -6.57 -7.26
N ARG A 57 -3.59 -5.29 -7.71
CA ARG A 57 -4.62 -4.75 -8.59
C ARG A 57 -4.65 -5.49 -9.92
N ASP A 58 -3.50 -5.67 -10.55
CA ASP A 58 -3.41 -6.33 -11.85
C ASP A 58 -3.83 -7.80 -11.76
N CYS A 59 -3.52 -8.47 -10.65
CA CYS A 59 -4.03 -9.81 -10.41
C CYS A 59 -5.56 -9.82 -10.27
N GLY A 60 -6.12 -8.94 -9.44
CA GLY A 60 -7.56 -8.83 -9.25
C GLY A 60 -8.29 -8.52 -10.57
N LEU A 61 -7.73 -7.62 -11.39
CA LEU A 61 -8.26 -7.26 -12.71
C LEU A 61 -8.12 -8.37 -13.74
N PHE A 62 -7.05 -9.16 -13.68
CA PHE A 62 -6.88 -10.31 -14.56
C PHE A 62 -7.98 -11.33 -14.26
N TRP A 63 -8.08 -11.77 -13.01
CA TRP A 63 -9.05 -12.79 -12.63
C TRP A 63 -10.49 -12.30 -12.73
N SER A 64 -10.77 -11.00 -12.55
CA SER A 64 -12.11 -10.45 -12.76
C SER A 64 -12.57 -10.51 -14.22
N LYS A 65 -11.64 -10.48 -15.20
CA LYS A 65 -11.94 -10.58 -16.64
C LYS A 65 -12.15 -12.01 -17.11
N PHE A 66 -11.33 -12.95 -16.65
CA PHE A 66 -11.40 -14.35 -17.08
C PHE A 66 -12.60 -15.10 -16.49
N THR A 67 -13.21 -14.56 -15.43
CA THR A 67 -14.47 -15.07 -14.91
C THR A 67 -15.66 -14.42 -15.63
N GLU A 68 -16.04 -14.93 -16.81
CA GLU A 68 -17.39 -14.73 -17.41
C GLU A 68 -18.50 -15.46 -16.63
N ILE A 69 -18.27 -15.80 -15.36
CA ILE A 69 -19.16 -16.61 -14.53
C ILE A 69 -19.39 -15.85 -13.22
N ILE A 70 -20.20 -14.80 -13.28
CA ILE A 70 -20.92 -14.26 -12.11
C ILE A 70 -22.43 -14.24 -12.43
N THR A 71 -22.88 -15.12 -13.33
CA THR A 71 -24.30 -15.23 -13.72
C THR A 71 -25.03 -16.35 -12.99
N TYR A 72 -24.32 -17.26 -12.32
CA TYR A 72 -24.90 -18.16 -11.34
C TYR A 72 -24.02 -18.10 -10.09
N GLY A 73 -24.65 -18.07 -8.92
CA GLY A 73 -24.00 -18.00 -7.61
C GLY A 73 -23.09 -19.19 -7.26
N ASP A 74 -22.56 -19.90 -8.25
CA ASP A 74 -21.65 -21.03 -8.11
C ASP A 74 -20.23 -20.61 -8.52
N SER A 75 -19.55 -20.04 -7.53
CA SER A 75 -18.36 -20.65 -6.93
C SER A 75 -17.15 -21.04 -7.80
N LEU A 76 -16.75 -20.25 -8.81
CA LEU A 76 -15.34 -20.21 -9.25
C LEU A 76 -14.37 -19.58 -8.24
N PHE A 77 -14.91 -19.17 -7.10
CA PHE A 77 -14.18 -18.64 -5.98
C PHE A 77 -14.44 -19.43 -4.70
N GLY A 78 -15.31 -20.45 -4.68
CA GLY A 78 -15.81 -21.01 -3.42
C GLY A 78 -16.14 -22.50 -3.39
N ASP A 79 -16.00 -23.25 -4.49
CA ASP A 79 -16.30 -24.68 -4.49
C ASP A 79 -15.12 -25.49 -5.02
N SER A 80 -15.06 -26.73 -4.55
CA SER A 80 -14.02 -27.75 -4.67
C SER A 80 -13.57 -28.12 -6.10
N GLY A 81 -14.05 -27.43 -7.13
CA GLY A 81 -13.67 -27.58 -8.54
C GLY A 81 -13.15 -26.32 -9.23
N ALA A 82 -13.06 -25.17 -8.54
CA ALA A 82 -12.51 -23.95 -9.13
C ALA A 82 -10.98 -24.02 -9.32
N PRO A 83 -10.44 -23.55 -10.46
CA PRO A 83 -8.99 -23.43 -10.59
C PRO A 83 -8.47 -22.43 -9.54
N PRO A 84 -7.35 -22.73 -8.86
CA PRO A 84 -6.79 -21.82 -7.86
C PRO A 84 -6.49 -20.47 -8.52
N VAL A 85 -6.86 -19.37 -7.86
CA VAL A 85 -6.48 -18.02 -8.28
C VAL A 85 -4.97 -17.91 -8.15
N ARG A 86 -4.27 -17.52 -9.22
CA ARG A 86 -2.81 -17.42 -9.21
C ARG A 86 -2.39 -15.97 -9.41
N CYS A 87 -1.67 -15.42 -8.42
CA CYS A 87 -0.99 -14.13 -8.56
C CYS A 87 0.50 -14.36 -8.35
N GLY A 88 1.29 -14.20 -9.41
CA GLY A 88 2.73 -14.49 -9.34
C GLY A 88 3.02 -15.98 -9.11
N LEU A 89 3.84 -16.29 -8.09
CA LEU A 89 4.26 -17.65 -7.74
C LEU A 89 3.33 -18.32 -6.72
N GLU A 90 2.40 -17.58 -6.12
CA GLU A 90 1.49 -18.11 -5.11
C GLU A 90 0.20 -18.65 -5.76
N ASN A 91 -0.17 -19.87 -5.36
CA ASN A 91 -1.45 -20.47 -5.69
C ASN A 91 -2.40 -20.21 -4.53
N PHE A 92 -3.38 -19.35 -4.76
CA PHE A 92 -4.42 -19.06 -3.79
C PHE A 92 -5.58 -20.03 -4.00
N GLY A 93 -6.12 -20.52 -2.88
CA GLY A 93 -7.33 -21.32 -2.88
C GLY A 93 -8.57 -20.47 -3.19
N ALA A 94 -9.71 -20.94 -2.70
CA ALA A 94 -10.99 -20.25 -2.78
C ALA A 94 -10.91 -18.80 -2.25
N VAL A 95 -11.47 -17.88 -3.03
CA VAL A 95 -11.68 -16.47 -2.70
C VAL A 95 -12.95 -16.35 -1.86
N THR A 96 -12.92 -15.55 -0.80
CA THR A 96 -14.07 -15.46 0.10
C THR A 96 -15.09 -14.44 -0.40
N ASN A 97 -16.36 -14.87 -0.54
CA ASN A 97 -17.47 -13.92 -0.66
C ASN A 97 -17.68 -13.27 0.72
N ILE A 98 -17.56 -11.96 0.77
CA ILE A 98 -17.78 -11.17 1.97
C ILE A 98 -19.14 -10.48 1.84
N THR A 99 -20.08 -10.89 2.70
CA THR A 99 -21.43 -10.32 2.74
C THR A 99 -21.51 -9.04 3.57
N ASN A 100 -20.47 -8.71 4.34
CA ASN A 100 -20.43 -7.54 5.23
C ASN A 100 -19.04 -6.89 5.19
N LEU A 101 -18.93 -5.71 4.57
CA LEU A 101 -17.72 -4.91 4.64
C LEU A 101 -17.52 -4.34 6.05
N SER A 102 -16.26 -4.23 6.47
CA SER A 102 -15.94 -3.49 7.67
C SER A 102 -16.27 -1.99 7.49
N PRO A 103 -16.63 -1.26 8.56
CA PRO A 103 -16.93 0.18 8.47
C PRO A 103 -15.80 1.01 7.86
N ALA A 104 -14.55 0.56 8.01
CA ALA A 104 -13.37 1.21 7.43
C ALA A 104 -13.32 1.05 5.91
N GLU A 105 -13.72 -0.11 5.37
CA GLU A 105 -13.76 -0.36 3.93
C GLU A 105 -14.90 0.40 3.27
N THR A 106 -16.09 0.42 3.87
CA THR A 106 -17.22 1.21 3.39
C THR A 106 -16.89 2.71 3.37
N LYS A 107 -16.25 3.22 4.43
CA LYS A 107 -15.82 4.63 4.48
C LYS A 107 -14.78 4.96 3.41
N LEU A 108 -13.85 4.05 3.13
CA LEU A 108 -12.85 4.25 2.09
C LEU A 108 -13.50 4.27 0.71
N LEU A 109 -14.42 3.37 0.41
CA LEU A 109 -15.16 3.36 -0.86
C LEU A 109 -15.97 4.64 -1.07
N ASN A 110 -16.68 5.09 -0.03
CA ASN A 110 -17.44 6.34 -0.07
C ASN A 110 -16.53 7.57 -0.31
N LEU A 111 -15.31 7.58 0.23
CA LEU A 111 -14.34 8.65 -0.03
C LEU A 111 -13.90 8.72 -1.49
N TYR A 112 -13.92 7.58 -2.19
CA TYR A 112 -13.66 7.48 -3.63
C TYR A 112 -14.93 7.62 -4.49
N GLY A 113 -16.06 8.02 -3.90
CA GLY A 113 -17.33 8.22 -4.60
C GLY A 113 -18.02 6.93 -5.05
N ILE A 114 -17.66 5.79 -4.46
CA ILE A 114 -18.27 4.50 -4.73
C ILE A 114 -19.35 4.28 -3.67
N ASP A 115 -20.61 4.31 -4.09
CA ASP A 115 -21.75 4.16 -3.18
C ASP A 115 -22.39 2.78 -3.31
N LEU A 116 -22.29 1.97 -2.25
CA LEU A 116 -22.72 0.56 -2.23
C LEU A 116 -24.22 0.38 -1.90
N ILE A 117 -24.95 1.44 -1.57
CA ILE A 117 -26.36 1.38 -1.12
C ILE A 117 -27.40 1.43 -2.24
N SER A 118 -27.01 1.62 -3.51
CA SER A 118 -27.96 1.72 -4.65
C SER A 118 -27.98 0.51 -5.59
N TYR A 119 -27.11 -0.47 -5.41
CA TYR A 119 -26.96 -1.59 -6.36
C TYR A 119 -26.88 -2.93 -5.62
N ASN A 120 -27.37 -4.00 -6.26
CA ASN A 120 -27.03 -5.35 -5.82
C ASN A 120 -25.54 -5.60 -6.11
N TYR A 121 -24.76 -5.68 -5.04
CA TYR A 121 -23.31 -5.84 -5.10
C TYR A 121 -22.87 -7.13 -4.42
N GLN A 122 -21.84 -7.75 -4.97
CA GLN A 122 -21.13 -8.88 -4.38
C GLN A 122 -19.69 -8.47 -4.15
N VAL A 123 -19.14 -8.87 -3.00
CA VAL A 123 -17.76 -8.53 -2.63
C VAL A 123 -16.96 -9.80 -2.47
N TYR A 124 -15.81 -9.81 -3.11
CA TYR A 124 -14.89 -10.92 -3.10
C TYR A 124 -13.56 -10.43 -2.55
N SER A 125 -13.03 -11.05 -1.51
CA SER A 125 -11.67 -10.78 -1.04
C SER A 125 -10.76 -11.89 -1.50
N LEU A 126 -9.70 -11.52 -2.21
CA LEU A 126 -8.61 -12.43 -2.44
C LEU A 126 -7.85 -12.62 -1.12
N PRO A 127 -7.28 -13.82 -0.89
CA PRO A 127 -6.31 -14.00 0.18
C PRO A 127 -5.13 -13.03 0.02
N ALA A 128 -4.51 -12.70 1.14
CA ALA A 128 -3.43 -11.73 1.17
C ALA A 128 -2.23 -12.26 0.36
N ILE A 129 -1.80 -11.49 -0.63
CA ILE A 129 -0.69 -11.84 -1.52
C ILE A 129 0.61 -11.45 -0.83
N ASN A 130 1.49 -12.42 -0.65
CA ASN A 130 2.78 -12.18 -0.04
C ASN A 130 3.87 -12.07 -1.11
N PHE A 131 4.65 -11.00 -1.07
CA PHE A 131 5.79 -10.80 -1.95
C PHE A 131 7.06 -11.07 -1.15
N ASP A 132 7.55 -12.31 -1.22
CA ASP A 132 8.78 -12.79 -0.58
C ASP A 132 8.88 -12.49 0.93
N GLY A 133 7.75 -12.31 1.63
CA GLY A 133 7.72 -11.99 3.06
C GLY A 133 7.99 -10.52 3.40
N GLU A 134 8.42 -9.71 2.43
CA GLU A 134 8.80 -8.30 2.65
C GLU A 134 7.64 -7.34 2.39
N ALA A 135 6.74 -7.69 1.47
CA ALA A 135 5.57 -6.87 1.14
C ALA A 135 4.29 -7.70 1.10
N CYS A 136 3.16 -7.03 1.26
CA CYS A 136 1.86 -7.68 1.25
C CYS A 136 0.86 -6.88 0.42
N SER A 137 -0.07 -7.56 -0.24
CA SER A 137 -1.22 -6.93 -0.88
C SER A 137 -2.53 -7.58 -0.47
N LYS A 138 -3.53 -6.75 -0.16
CA LYS A 138 -4.91 -7.17 0.11
C LYS A 138 -5.80 -6.65 -1.01
N VAL A 139 -6.46 -7.56 -1.71
CA VAL A 139 -7.25 -7.24 -2.90
C VAL A 139 -8.71 -7.59 -2.66
N THR A 140 -9.58 -6.64 -2.95
CA THR A 140 -11.02 -6.76 -2.82
C THR A 140 -11.66 -6.38 -4.14
N VAL A 141 -12.49 -7.25 -4.67
CA VAL A 141 -13.21 -7.08 -5.93
C VAL A 141 -14.69 -6.88 -5.61
N PHE A 142 -15.24 -5.79 -6.12
CA PHE A 142 -16.66 -5.48 -6.07
C PHE A 142 -17.24 -5.78 -7.44
N SER A 143 -18.28 -6.61 -7.47
CA SER A 143 -19.06 -6.88 -8.66
C SER A 143 -20.44 -6.30 -8.47
N PHE A 144 -20.86 -5.42 -9.37
CA PHE A 144 -22.20 -4.84 -9.39
C PHE A 144 -22.96 -5.50 -10.54
N GLY A 145 -24.13 -6.06 -10.24
CA GLY A 145 -25.03 -6.63 -11.24
C GLY A 145 -26.29 -5.78 -11.37
N ASP A 146 -26.73 -5.55 -12.60
CA ASP A 146 -28.10 -5.11 -12.85
C ASP A 146 -28.99 -6.35 -12.89
N ASP A 147 -29.93 -6.47 -11.97
CA ASP A 147 -30.87 -7.59 -11.99
C ASP A 147 -31.69 -7.53 -13.29
N ASN A 148 -31.76 -8.66 -14.01
CA ASN A 148 -32.70 -8.95 -15.11
C ASN A 148 -32.23 -8.79 -16.56
N SER A 149 -30.99 -9.10 -16.93
CA SER A 149 -30.70 -9.37 -18.35
C SER A 149 -29.62 -10.43 -18.55
N GLN A 150 -29.84 -11.32 -19.52
CA GLN A 150 -28.90 -12.36 -19.98
C GLN A 150 -27.63 -11.78 -20.66
N SER A 151 -27.31 -10.52 -20.38
CA SER A 151 -26.05 -9.85 -20.71
C SER A 151 -25.85 -8.72 -19.70
N PRO A 152 -25.46 -9.02 -18.45
CA PRO A 152 -25.29 -8.00 -17.43
C PRO A 152 -24.01 -7.21 -17.75
N ASN A 153 -24.13 -5.89 -17.88
CA ASN A 153 -22.97 -4.99 -17.88
C ASN A 153 -22.43 -4.97 -16.44
N TYR A 154 -21.61 -5.96 -16.09
CA TYR A 154 -21.02 -6.03 -14.76
C TYR A 154 -20.00 -4.89 -14.63
N ARG A 155 -20.37 -3.86 -13.87
CA ARG A 155 -19.36 -2.93 -13.39
C ARG A 155 -18.54 -3.66 -12.34
N ARG A 156 -17.22 -3.65 -12.52
CA ARG A 156 -16.30 -4.24 -11.56
C ARG A 156 -15.38 -3.15 -11.03
N ILE A 157 -15.09 -3.26 -9.73
CA ILE A 157 -14.15 -2.37 -9.06
C ILE A 157 -13.16 -3.25 -8.33
N VAL A 158 -11.89 -3.07 -8.63
CA VAL A 158 -10.80 -3.75 -7.95
C VAL A 158 -10.11 -2.74 -7.04
N LEU A 159 -10.22 -2.99 -5.74
CA LEU A 159 -9.50 -2.29 -4.69
C LEU A 159 -8.29 -3.13 -4.31
N SER A 160 -7.10 -2.55 -4.40
CA SER A 160 -5.87 -3.20 -3.95
C SER A 160 -5.15 -2.33 -2.93
N ARG A 161 -4.75 -2.91 -1.81
CA ARG A 161 -3.97 -2.27 -0.75
C ARG A 161 -2.65 -2.96 -0.57
N GLY A 162 -1.56 -2.30 -0.98
CA GLY A 162 -0.20 -2.74 -0.77
C GLY A 162 0.37 -2.21 0.54
N PHE A 163 1.22 -3.01 1.17
CA PHE A 163 1.90 -2.73 2.43
C PHE A 163 3.40 -3.00 2.28
N SER A 164 4.23 -2.15 2.88
CA SER A 164 5.69 -2.29 2.90
C SER A 164 6.21 -3.34 3.88
N THR A 165 5.33 -4.21 4.39
CA THR A 165 5.62 -5.27 5.34
C THR A 165 4.85 -6.52 4.95
N GLY A 166 5.37 -7.69 5.34
CA GLY A 166 4.67 -8.97 5.14
C GLY A 166 3.30 -9.01 5.82
N CYS A 167 2.42 -9.86 5.31
CA CYS A 167 1.00 -9.89 5.69
C CYS A 167 0.76 -10.19 7.19
N ASN A 168 1.69 -10.92 7.82
CA ASN A 168 1.62 -11.30 9.23
C ASN A 168 2.24 -10.27 10.19
N SER A 169 2.96 -9.27 9.66
CA SER A 169 3.72 -8.29 10.45
C SER A 169 3.09 -6.89 10.43
N GLN A 170 1.83 -6.79 9.99
CA GLN A 170 1.12 -5.52 9.85
C GLN A 170 0.81 -4.85 11.20
N ALA A 171 0.60 -5.61 12.28
CA ALA A 171 0.22 -5.03 13.57
C ALA A 171 1.41 -4.52 14.41
N THR A 172 2.65 -4.89 14.06
CA THR A 172 3.80 -4.74 14.96
C THR A 172 4.85 -3.73 14.46
N ASN A 173 4.87 -3.40 13.17
CA ASN A 173 5.87 -2.52 12.56
C ASN A 173 5.28 -1.21 12.04
N ARG A 174 6.09 -0.15 12.04
CA ARG A 174 5.81 1.04 11.22
C ARG A 174 5.78 0.60 9.75
N MET A 175 4.65 0.80 9.09
CA MET A 175 4.46 0.39 7.69
C MET A 175 3.93 1.56 6.86
N VAL A 176 4.34 1.58 5.61
CA VAL A 176 3.73 2.43 4.58
C VAL A 176 2.71 1.58 3.85
N SER A 177 1.51 2.13 3.64
CA SER A 177 0.48 1.50 2.83
C SER A 177 0.10 2.39 1.65
N ARG A 178 -0.27 1.74 0.55
CA ARG A 178 -0.79 2.39 -0.65
C ARG A 178 -2.06 1.69 -1.07
N THR A 179 -3.11 2.47 -1.33
CA THR A 179 -4.36 1.97 -1.90
C THR A 179 -4.46 2.41 -3.36
N VAL A 180 -4.89 1.50 -4.21
CA VAL A 180 -5.16 1.71 -5.63
C VAL A 180 -6.54 1.16 -5.94
N ILE A 181 -7.31 1.91 -6.72
CA ILE A 181 -8.65 1.52 -7.16
C ILE A 181 -8.66 1.55 -8.68
N SER A 182 -9.20 0.50 -9.26
CA SER A 182 -9.46 0.41 -10.69
C SER A 182 -10.93 0.09 -10.90
N THR A 183 -11.55 0.76 -11.85
CA THR A 183 -12.89 0.44 -12.30
C THR A 183 -12.79 -0.08 -13.72
N ASP A 184 -13.45 -1.20 -14.01
CA ASP A 184 -13.62 -1.73 -15.34
C ASP A 184 -15.11 -1.85 -15.64
N THR A 185 -15.53 -1.19 -16.71
CA THR A 185 -16.87 -1.30 -17.28
C THR A 185 -16.74 -2.15 -18.53
N TRP A 186 -17.28 -3.37 -18.49
CA TRP A 186 -17.40 -4.24 -19.65
C TRP A 186 -18.85 -4.24 -20.11
#